data_AF-A0A9N9X268-F1
#
_entry.id   AF-A0A9N9X268-F1
#
_cell.length_a   1.000
_cell.length_b   1.000
_cell.length_c   1.000
_cell.angle_alpha   90.00
_cell.angle_beta   90.00
_cell.angle_gamma   90.00
#
_symmetry.space_group_name_H-M   'P 1'
#
loop_
_entity.id
_entity.type
_entity.pdbx_description
1 polymer ?
#
loop_
_entity_poly.entity_id
_entity_poly.type
_entity_poly.pdbx_seq_one_letter_code
_entity_poly.pdbx_strand_id
1 'polypeptide(L)'
;MGGSNSTCDNLESKVSEYKCALCKKTLSVPPIMMLSEDGTRSKCGRCEMVPNRSMGRNVIYEDMAKLLSFPCINEGCNKKIAWNEVKTHEEECVESSITCPIHTLPLCETGVIRLRNLEEHMKIDHSSKIYYEIFDAELSSLSDKLSYVLICQNQPFLLFFHRLQHTLLIYVASLNKNEKSYNYNLKLSNINATSNDHCLLFENHQITKYEEKFHCFHCINKTCSLVHHRHSKVYGDIPMNIKWKTMRLAEIGRLLGDIRGVKLSIEISGMNSKLDIITQSPNDVSSKCTNSDTLSDILRSHLQCPICMEYMLGSIYNCKTGHSVCQECKIKLEKCSFCQEPFNDSRNFALQNLAGEVLLACTYTRNGCESTGKVEWLSEHEKECKFNKT
;
A
#
# COMPACT_ATOMS: atom_id res chain seq x y z
N MET A 1 24.07 10.25 -34.48
CA MET A 1 24.25 10.27 -33.02
C MET A 1 22.96 9.75 -32.40
N GLY A 2 22.81 8.43 -32.30
CA GLY A 2 21.62 7.78 -31.76
C GLY A 2 21.89 7.35 -30.33
N GLY A 3 21.09 7.85 -29.38
CA GLY A 3 21.19 7.48 -27.98
C GLY A 3 20.81 6.02 -27.78
N SER A 4 21.71 5.27 -27.15
CA SER A 4 21.46 3.94 -26.61
C SER A 4 20.48 4.04 -25.44
N ASN A 5 19.18 3.90 -25.69
CA ASN A 5 18.22 3.61 -24.63
C ASN A 5 18.59 2.23 -24.06
N SER A 6 18.95 2.18 -22.78
CA SER A 6 19.37 0.94 -22.14
C SER A 6 18.20 -0.07 -22.13
N THR A 7 18.49 -1.36 -22.26
CA THR A 7 17.52 -2.46 -22.13
C THR A 7 16.71 -2.39 -20.84
N CYS A 8 17.29 -1.81 -19.79
CA CYS A 8 16.65 -1.60 -18.50
C CYS A 8 15.51 -0.57 -18.57
N ASP A 9 15.69 0.54 -19.28
CA ASP A 9 14.67 1.60 -19.39
C ASP A 9 13.41 1.11 -20.12
N ASN A 10 13.57 0.24 -21.12
CA ASN A 10 12.47 -0.36 -21.87
C ASN A 10 11.71 -1.41 -21.03
N LEU A 11 12.42 -2.13 -20.15
CA LEU A 11 11.79 -3.08 -19.22
C LEU A 11 11.04 -2.35 -18.10
N GLU A 12 11.59 -1.27 -17.55
CA GLU A 12 10.93 -0.42 -16.55
C GLU A 12 9.60 0.17 -17.08
N SER A 13 9.58 0.64 -18.34
CA SER A 13 8.36 1.18 -18.94
C SER A 13 7.29 0.09 -19.09
N LYS A 14 7.65 -1.10 -19.59
CA LYS A 14 6.71 -2.22 -19.75
C LYS A 14 6.20 -2.75 -18.42
N VAL A 15 7.06 -2.91 -17.41
CA VAL A 15 6.64 -3.42 -16.09
C VAL A 15 5.72 -2.43 -15.38
N SER A 16 5.87 -1.13 -15.65
CA SER A 16 4.99 -0.09 -15.12
C SER A 16 3.56 -0.16 -15.66
N GLU A 17 3.31 -0.82 -16.79
CA GLU A 17 1.98 -1.06 -17.35
C GLU A 17 1.20 -2.11 -16.55
N TYR A 18 1.88 -2.99 -15.83
CA TYR A 18 1.24 -4.02 -15.02
C TYR A 18 0.63 -3.40 -13.75
N LYS A 19 -0.69 -3.33 -13.74
CA LYS A 19 -1.47 -2.75 -12.64
C LYS A 19 -2.20 -3.83 -11.82
N CYS A 20 -2.33 -3.56 -10.53
CA CYS A 20 -3.20 -4.32 -9.65
C CYS A 20 -4.65 -4.25 -10.14
N ALA A 21 -5.31 -5.40 -10.28
CA ALA A 21 -6.70 -5.48 -10.72
C ALA A 21 -7.67 -4.76 -9.76
N LEU A 22 -7.29 -4.62 -8.47
CA LEU A 22 -8.12 -4.04 -7.41
C LEU A 22 -7.88 -2.54 -7.20
N CYS A 23 -6.64 -2.12 -6.90
CA CYS A 23 -6.34 -0.71 -6.62
C CYS A 23 -5.86 0.08 -7.85
N LYS A 24 -5.65 -0.58 -9.01
CA LYS A 24 -5.17 0.03 -10.27
C LYS A 24 -3.77 0.66 -10.20
N LYS A 25 -3.09 0.57 -9.05
CA LYS A 25 -1.69 1.00 -8.88
C LYS A 25 -0.74 -0.04 -9.47
N THR A 26 0.47 0.38 -9.81
CA THR A 26 1.53 -0.49 -10.32
C THR A 26 1.80 -1.64 -9.34
N LEU A 27 2.13 -2.83 -9.85
CA LEU A 27 2.41 -4.04 -9.05
C LEU A 27 3.77 -3.97 -8.30
N SER A 28 4.06 -2.85 -7.66
CA SER A 28 5.36 -2.57 -7.03
C SER A 28 5.45 -2.90 -5.54
N VAL A 29 4.44 -3.56 -4.96
CA VAL A 29 4.46 -3.96 -3.53
C VAL A 29 4.06 -5.43 -3.41
N PRO A 30 4.92 -6.31 -2.86
CA PRO A 30 4.62 -7.73 -2.66
C PRO A 30 3.66 -7.99 -1.49
N PRO A 31 2.99 -9.16 -1.45
CA PRO A 31 3.04 -10.22 -2.45
C PRO A 31 2.20 -9.90 -3.70
N ILE A 32 2.64 -10.39 -4.86
CA ILE A 32 1.89 -10.30 -6.12
C ILE A 32 1.18 -11.63 -6.36
N MET A 33 -0.15 -11.61 -6.30
CA MET A 33 -0.99 -12.81 -6.40
C MET A 33 -1.76 -12.85 -7.71
N MET A 34 -1.82 -14.01 -8.36
CA MET A 34 -2.60 -14.18 -9.58
C MET A 34 -4.08 -14.38 -9.26
N LEU A 35 -4.94 -13.65 -9.96
CA LEU A 35 -6.40 -13.73 -9.86
C LEU A 35 -7.04 -14.39 -11.08
N SER A 36 -6.30 -14.56 -12.18
CA SER A 36 -6.75 -15.22 -13.39
C SER A 36 -5.71 -16.21 -13.89
N GLU A 37 -6.21 -17.26 -14.52
CA GLU A 37 -5.48 -18.34 -15.20
C GLU A 37 -4.41 -17.83 -16.18
N ASP A 38 -4.74 -16.77 -16.91
CA ASP A 38 -3.91 -16.17 -17.95
C ASP A 38 -2.82 -15.20 -17.41
N GLY A 39 -2.79 -14.97 -16.10
CA GLY A 39 -1.85 -14.06 -15.45
C GLY A 39 -2.13 -12.56 -15.70
N THR A 40 -3.16 -12.21 -16.47
CA THR A 40 -3.47 -10.82 -16.83
C THR A 40 -4.03 -10.03 -15.65
N ARG A 41 -4.64 -10.71 -14.67
CA ARG A 41 -5.17 -10.10 -13.46
C ARG A 41 -4.34 -10.49 -12.27
N SER A 42 -3.63 -9.52 -11.71
CA SER A 42 -2.82 -9.70 -10.51
C SER A 42 -3.26 -8.75 -9.38
N LYS A 43 -3.05 -9.17 -8.14
CA LYS A 43 -3.31 -8.42 -6.90
C LYS A 43 -1.97 -8.12 -6.22
N CYS A 44 -1.66 -6.86 -5.94
CA CYS A 44 -0.47 -6.50 -5.18
C CYS A 44 -0.69 -6.56 -3.66
N GLY A 45 0.39 -6.50 -2.88
CA GLY A 45 0.37 -6.50 -1.42
C GLY A 45 -0.38 -5.33 -0.78
N ARG A 46 -0.54 -4.20 -1.48
CA ARG A 46 -1.43 -3.11 -1.02
C ARG A 46 -2.87 -3.56 -0.82
N CYS A 47 -3.29 -4.63 -1.51
CA CYS A 47 -4.62 -5.21 -1.45
C CYS A 47 -4.62 -6.60 -0.81
N GLU A 48 -3.59 -6.95 -0.03
CA GLU A 48 -3.45 -8.26 0.62
C GLU A 48 -4.72 -8.67 1.39
N MET A 49 -5.33 -7.71 2.07
CA MET A 49 -6.52 -7.86 2.91
C MET A 49 -7.81 -8.25 2.17
N VAL A 50 -7.88 -8.02 0.85
CA VAL A 50 -9.02 -8.50 0.06
C VAL A 50 -8.88 -10.01 -0.10
N PRO A 51 -9.86 -10.83 0.34
CA PRO A 51 -9.76 -12.28 0.29
C PRO A 51 -9.41 -12.75 -1.13
N ASN A 52 -8.44 -13.65 -1.20
CA ASN A 52 -8.01 -14.23 -2.47
C ASN A 52 -8.84 -15.48 -2.77
N ARG A 53 -9.33 -15.59 -4.00
CA ARG A 53 -9.72 -16.88 -4.60
C ARG A 53 -8.56 -17.47 -5.42
N SER A 54 -7.30 -17.13 -5.08
CA SER A 54 -6.14 -17.17 -6.00
C SER A 54 -5.57 -18.54 -6.30
N MET A 55 -4.85 -18.58 -7.42
CA MET A 55 -4.14 -19.73 -8.00
C MET A 55 -2.61 -19.73 -7.74
N GLY A 56 -2.11 -18.89 -6.82
CA GLY A 56 -0.69 -18.84 -6.43
C GLY A 56 -0.05 -17.43 -6.49
N ARG A 57 1.19 -17.32 -5.99
CA ARG A 57 2.03 -16.11 -6.02
C ARG A 57 2.75 -16.02 -7.38
N ASN A 58 2.79 -14.84 -7.98
CA ASN A 58 3.49 -14.59 -9.24
C ASN A 58 4.99 -14.38 -9.01
N VAL A 59 5.68 -15.47 -8.67
CA VAL A 59 7.11 -15.45 -8.28
C VAL A 59 7.99 -14.85 -9.37
N ILE A 60 7.71 -15.16 -10.64
CA ILE A 60 8.49 -14.64 -11.77
C ILE A 60 8.40 -13.12 -11.87
N TYR A 61 7.19 -12.56 -11.76
CA TYR A 61 7.03 -11.11 -11.75
C TYR A 61 7.80 -10.48 -10.59
N GLU A 62 7.74 -11.09 -9.41
CA GLU A 62 8.46 -10.59 -8.24
C GLU A 62 9.99 -10.64 -8.41
N ASP A 63 10.53 -11.72 -8.94
CA ASP A 63 11.97 -11.87 -9.17
C ASP A 63 12.49 -10.86 -10.20
N MET A 64 11.70 -10.59 -11.25
CA MET A 64 12.00 -9.49 -12.17
C MET A 64 11.90 -8.11 -11.51
N ALA A 65 10.84 -7.89 -10.72
CA ALA A 65 10.59 -6.60 -10.09
C ALA A 65 11.71 -6.21 -9.11
N LYS A 66 12.34 -7.17 -8.42
CA LYS A 66 13.51 -6.93 -7.56
C LYS A 66 14.68 -6.23 -8.25
N LEU A 67 14.78 -6.31 -9.57
CA LEU A 67 15.86 -5.73 -10.37
C LEU A 67 15.50 -4.36 -10.94
N LEU A 68 14.28 -3.89 -10.71
CA LEU A 68 13.74 -2.67 -11.28
C LEU A 68 13.52 -1.62 -10.20
N SER A 69 13.51 -0.37 -10.63
CA SER A 69 13.05 0.74 -9.81
C SER A 69 11.64 1.15 -10.24
N PHE A 70 10.81 1.49 -9.27
CA PHE A 70 9.43 1.88 -9.50
C PHE A 70 9.21 3.34 -9.12
N PRO A 71 8.45 4.11 -9.92
CA PRO A 71 8.04 5.45 -9.51
C PRO A 71 7.13 5.35 -8.28
N CYS A 72 7.26 6.33 -7.38
CA CYS A 72 6.32 6.48 -6.28
C CYS A 72 4.88 6.69 -6.81
N ILE A 73 3.91 6.10 -6.11
CA ILE A 73 2.48 6.24 -6.46
C ILE A 73 1.88 7.58 -6.04
N ASN A 74 2.57 8.35 -5.20
CA ASN A 74 2.06 9.61 -4.66
C ASN A 74 2.34 10.75 -5.65
N GLU A 75 1.30 11.45 -6.07
CA GLU A 75 1.39 12.50 -7.06
C GLU A 75 2.32 13.65 -6.62
N GLY A 76 3.30 13.96 -7.46
CA GLY A 76 4.34 14.95 -7.17
C GLY A 76 5.63 14.36 -6.59
N CYS A 77 5.66 13.07 -6.25
CA CYS A 77 6.91 12.40 -5.88
C CYS A 77 7.63 11.86 -7.12
N ASN A 78 8.80 12.41 -7.43
CA ASN A 78 9.61 12.00 -8.59
C ASN A 78 10.63 10.89 -8.28
N LYS A 79 10.58 10.28 -7.09
CA LYS A 79 11.55 9.25 -6.70
C LYS A 79 11.27 7.94 -7.45
N LYS A 80 12.33 7.35 -7.99
CA LYS A 80 12.39 5.95 -8.42
C LYS A 80 12.96 5.12 -7.27
N ILE A 81 12.24 4.09 -6.84
CA ILE A 81 12.52 3.34 -5.61
C ILE A 81 12.68 1.87 -5.94
N ALA A 82 13.69 1.21 -5.35
CA ALA A 82 13.87 -0.22 -5.48
C ALA A 82 12.63 -0.98 -4.97
N TRP A 83 12.22 -2.05 -5.66
CA TRP A 83 10.95 -2.73 -5.40
C TRP A 83 10.72 -3.17 -3.94
N ASN A 84 11.77 -3.61 -3.25
CA ASN A 84 11.73 -4.02 -1.84
C ASN A 84 11.50 -2.84 -0.88
N GLU A 85 11.74 -1.61 -1.32
CA GLU A 85 11.64 -0.38 -0.52
C GLU A 85 10.41 0.47 -0.87
N VAL A 86 9.65 0.09 -1.90
CA VAL A 86 8.49 0.87 -2.35
C VAL A 86 7.46 1.04 -1.23
N LYS A 87 7.18 -0.03 -0.47
CA LYS A 87 6.20 0.01 0.62
C LYS A 87 6.64 0.97 1.74
N THR A 88 7.90 0.84 2.19
CA THR A 88 8.45 1.68 3.26
C THR A 88 8.52 3.14 2.80
N HIS A 89 8.97 3.38 1.56
CA HIS A 89 8.93 4.71 0.98
C HIS A 89 7.52 5.30 0.96
N GLU A 90 6.51 4.56 0.50
CA GLU A 90 5.13 5.04 0.43
C GLU A 90 4.57 5.43 1.80
N GLU A 91 4.95 4.70 2.85
CA GLU A 91 4.56 4.98 4.24
C GLU A 91 5.21 6.26 4.79
N GLU A 92 6.37 6.66 4.25
CA GLU A 92 7.15 7.82 4.70
C GLU A 92 7.10 9.01 3.72
N CYS A 93 6.60 8.80 2.50
CA CYS A 93 6.70 9.72 1.38
C CYS A 93 6.08 11.08 1.69
N VAL A 94 6.85 12.17 1.64
CA VAL A 94 6.39 13.53 1.98
C VAL A 94 5.22 14.03 1.11
N GLU A 95 5.07 13.49 -0.09
CA GLU A 95 3.99 13.82 -1.04
C GLU A 95 2.73 12.94 -0.84
N SER A 96 2.67 12.12 0.21
CA SER A 96 1.49 11.30 0.49
C SER A 96 0.24 12.18 0.63
N SER A 97 -0.84 11.73 0.01
CA SER A 97 -2.15 12.39 0.12
C SER A 97 -3.11 11.58 0.98
N ILE A 98 -4.10 12.27 1.53
CA ILE A 98 -5.23 11.71 2.25
C ILE A 98 -6.51 12.24 1.61
N THR A 99 -7.55 11.41 1.58
CA THR A 99 -8.91 11.92 1.32
C THR A 99 -9.29 12.86 2.46
N CYS A 100 -9.94 13.99 2.17
CA CYS A 100 -10.41 14.91 3.19
C CYS A 100 -11.18 14.13 4.27
N PRO A 101 -10.76 14.22 5.55
CA PRO A 101 -11.39 13.45 6.62
C PRO A 101 -12.78 13.97 6.97
N ILE A 102 -13.15 15.17 6.49
CA ILE A 102 -14.47 15.75 6.70
C ILE A 102 -15.41 15.24 5.62
N HIS A 103 -16.20 14.23 5.99
CA HIS A 103 -17.12 13.55 5.09
C HIS A 103 -18.59 13.98 5.30
N THR A 104 -18.82 15.01 6.12
CA THR A 104 -20.15 15.59 6.34
C THR A 104 -20.53 16.49 5.16
N LEU A 105 -21.80 16.44 4.72
CA LEU A 105 -22.32 17.29 3.65
C LEU A 105 -22.24 18.79 4.02
N PRO A 106 -21.93 19.70 3.07
CA PRO A 106 -21.57 19.41 1.67
C PRO A 106 -20.16 18.81 1.56
N LEU A 107 -20.01 17.85 0.65
CA LEU A 107 -18.72 17.19 0.39
C LEU A 107 -17.66 18.25 0.09
N CYS A 108 -16.52 18.14 0.75
CA CYS A 108 -15.34 18.95 0.47
C CYS A 108 -14.97 18.84 -1.03
N GLU A 109 -14.95 19.97 -1.74
CA GLU A 109 -14.67 20.01 -3.18
C GLU A 109 -13.24 19.56 -3.52
N THR A 110 -12.30 19.77 -2.61
CA THR A 110 -10.88 19.38 -2.80
C THR A 110 -10.71 17.86 -2.85
N GLY A 111 -11.49 17.11 -2.07
CA GLY A 111 -11.51 15.65 -2.05
C GLY A 111 -10.22 14.98 -1.57
N VAL A 112 -9.10 15.12 -2.28
CA VAL A 112 -7.79 14.53 -1.98
C VAL A 112 -6.77 15.64 -1.73
N ILE A 113 -6.09 15.59 -0.59
CA ILE A 113 -5.20 16.65 -0.12
C ILE A 113 -3.85 16.06 0.23
N ARG A 114 -2.76 16.75 -0.14
CA ARG A 114 -1.42 16.39 0.36
C ARG A 114 -1.40 16.53 1.88
N LEU A 115 -0.88 15.53 2.59
CA LEU A 115 -0.89 15.52 4.06
C LEU A 115 -0.21 16.76 4.66
N ARG A 116 0.85 17.28 4.02
CA ARG A 116 1.54 18.52 4.43
C ARG A 116 0.66 19.78 4.36
N ASN A 117 -0.37 19.78 3.52
CA ASN A 117 -1.30 20.89 3.33
C ASN A 117 -2.62 20.66 4.11
N LEU A 118 -2.72 19.59 4.91
CA LEU A 118 -3.94 19.25 5.64
C LEU A 118 -4.36 20.38 6.57
N GLU A 119 -3.43 20.95 7.34
CA GLU A 119 -3.76 22.01 8.30
C GLU A 119 -4.29 23.27 7.60
N GLU A 120 -3.64 23.70 6.52
CA GLU A 120 -4.08 24.86 5.73
C GLU A 120 -5.47 24.65 5.11
N HIS A 121 -5.67 23.48 4.49
CA HIS A 121 -6.97 23.08 3.95
C HIS A 121 -8.06 23.12 5.04
N MET A 122 -7.79 22.52 6.21
CA MET A 122 -8.74 22.50 7.31
C MET A 122 -9.04 23.90 7.85
N LYS A 123 -8.07 24.82 7.88
CA LYS A 123 -8.29 26.21 8.30
C LYS A 123 -9.21 26.97 7.35
N ILE A 124 -9.04 26.77 6.05
CA ILE A 124 -9.77 27.53 5.01
C ILE A 124 -11.16 26.93 4.80
N ASP A 125 -11.23 25.61 4.60
CA ASP A 125 -12.44 24.94 4.14
C ASP A 125 -13.29 24.38 5.30
N HIS A 126 -12.66 24.13 6.46
CA HIS A 126 -13.28 23.42 7.59
C HIS A 126 -12.91 23.99 8.97
N SER A 127 -12.88 25.32 9.11
CA SER A 127 -12.37 26.02 10.30
C SER A 127 -13.01 25.59 11.62
N SER A 128 -14.27 25.15 11.60
CA SER A 128 -14.99 24.64 12.79
C SER A 128 -14.64 23.19 13.17
N LYS A 129 -13.82 22.51 12.36
CA LYS A 129 -13.46 21.09 12.50
C LYS A 129 -11.97 20.86 12.82
N ILE A 130 -11.21 21.93 13.08
CA ILE A 130 -9.80 21.86 13.47
C ILE A 130 -9.56 22.43 14.87
N TYR A 131 -8.78 21.72 15.68
CA TYR A 131 -8.42 22.07 17.05
C TYR A 131 -6.90 21.99 17.25
N TYR A 132 -6.38 22.67 18.27
CA TYR A 132 -4.95 22.71 18.59
C TYR A 132 -4.71 22.33 20.04
N GLU A 133 -3.73 21.45 20.27
CA GLU A 133 -3.27 20.91 21.55
C GLU A 133 -4.34 20.10 22.33
N ILE A 134 -5.54 20.64 22.46
CA ILE A 134 -6.68 20.01 23.13
C ILE A 134 -7.89 20.11 22.21
N PHE A 135 -8.60 18.99 22.05
CA PHE A 135 -9.94 19.02 21.49
C PHE A 135 -10.93 19.24 22.61
N ASP A 136 -11.83 20.20 22.48
CA ASP A 136 -12.82 20.49 23.50
C ASP A 136 -14.17 20.89 22.90
N ALA A 137 -15.22 20.11 23.21
CA ALA A 137 -16.54 20.31 22.65
C ALA A 137 -17.63 19.95 23.64
N GLU A 138 -18.78 20.60 23.53
CA GLU A 138 -19.99 20.18 24.23
C GLU A 138 -20.45 18.82 23.72
N LEU A 139 -20.73 17.89 24.63
CA LEU A 139 -21.17 16.53 24.31
C LEU A 139 -22.49 16.51 23.50
N SER A 140 -23.32 17.54 23.67
CA SER A 140 -24.54 17.78 22.89
C SER A 140 -24.27 18.09 21.41
N SER A 141 -23.17 18.78 21.10
CA SER A 141 -22.80 19.20 19.73
C SER A 141 -22.20 18.05 18.91
N LEU A 142 -21.79 16.97 19.56
CA LEU A 142 -21.33 15.74 18.92
C LEU A 142 -22.51 14.94 18.36
N SER A 143 -23.01 15.37 17.20
CA SER A 143 -24.09 14.73 16.44
C SER A 143 -23.65 13.40 15.80
N ASP A 144 -24.51 12.81 14.96
CA ASP A 144 -24.17 11.57 14.24
C ASP A 144 -22.96 11.78 13.31
N LYS A 145 -22.04 10.80 13.34
CA LYS A 145 -20.85 10.66 12.47
C LYS A 145 -20.09 11.95 12.19
N LEU A 146 -19.36 12.45 13.18
CA LEU A 146 -18.48 13.60 13.03
C LEU A 146 -17.01 13.20 13.01
N SER A 147 -16.23 13.96 12.25
CA SER A 147 -14.78 13.91 12.25
C SER A 147 -14.19 15.29 12.53
N TYR A 148 -13.06 15.30 13.23
CA TYR A 148 -12.30 16.49 13.58
C TYR A 148 -10.81 16.22 13.42
N VAL A 149 -10.05 17.26 13.11
CA VAL A 149 -8.58 17.22 13.10
C VAL A 149 -8.06 17.95 14.35
N LEU A 150 -7.19 17.28 15.10
CA LEU A 150 -6.49 17.85 16.24
C LEU A 150 -5.00 17.93 15.90
N ILE A 151 -4.42 19.13 15.93
CA ILE A 151 -2.99 19.36 15.74
C ILE A 151 -2.35 19.54 17.12
N CYS A 152 -1.46 18.63 17.50
CA CYS A 152 -0.72 18.74 18.76
C CYS A 152 0.77 18.72 18.45
N GLN A 153 1.55 19.72 18.87
CA GLN A 153 2.99 19.83 18.56
C GLN A 153 3.31 19.61 17.06
N ASN A 154 2.51 20.23 16.18
CA ASN A 154 2.63 20.09 14.72
C ASN A 154 2.44 18.65 14.20
N GLN A 155 1.75 17.80 14.96
CA GLN A 155 1.41 16.42 14.58
C GLN A 155 -0.12 16.29 14.45
N PRO A 156 -0.65 15.88 13.28
CA PRO A 156 -2.09 15.71 13.07
C PRO A 156 -2.66 14.40 13.60
N PHE A 157 -3.78 14.51 14.31
CA PHE A 157 -4.60 13.41 14.80
C PHE A 157 -6.03 13.55 14.27
N LEU A 158 -6.65 12.43 13.95
CA LEU A 158 -8.01 12.35 13.44
C LEU A 158 -8.92 11.78 14.54
N LEU A 159 -9.94 12.56 14.90
CA LEU A 159 -10.94 12.20 15.90
C LEU A 159 -12.24 11.84 15.20
N PHE A 160 -12.75 10.66 15.45
CA PHE A 160 -14.03 10.19 14.95
C PHE A 160 -15.01 10.00 16.09
N PHE A 161 -16.21 10.56 15.91
CA PHE A 161 -17.33 10.44 16.84
C PHE A 161 -18.52 9.83 16.12
N HIS A 162 -19.05 8.74 16.66
CA HIS A 162 -20.28 8.12 16.15
C HIS A 162 -21.28 8.03 17.30
N ARG A 163 -22.34 8.84 17.19
CA ARG A 163 -23.41 8.88 18.18
C ARG A 163 -24.54 7.94 17.77
N LEU A 164 -24.69 6.87 18.54
CA LEU A 164 -25.86 6.00 18.52
C LEU A 164 -26.90 6.50 19.53
N GLN A 165 -28.10 5.93 19.50
CA GLN A 165 -29.23 6.35 20.35
C GLN A 165 -28.88 6.51 21.84
N HIS A 166 -28.05 5.63 22.40
CA HIS A 166 -27.68 5.63 23.83
C HIS A 166 -26.18 5.67 24.11
N THR A 167 -25.36 5.69 23.06
CA THR A 167 -23.94 5.42 23.15
C THR A 167 -23.16 6.37 22.26
N LEU A 168 -22.08 6.93 22.78
CA LEU A 168 -21.06 7.63 22.00
C LEU A 168 -19.87 6.70 21.79
N LEU A 169 -19.47 6.53 20.54
CA LEU A 169 -18.24 5.83 20.16
C LEU A 169 -17.20 6.87 19.73
N ILE A 170 -16.00 6.76 20.30
CA ILE A 170 -14.88 7.65 20.02
C ILE A 170 -13.72 6.81 19.50
N TYR A 171 -13.12 7.26 18.40
CA TYR A 171 -11.91 6.66 17.85
C TYR A 171 -10.91 7.75 17.51
N VAL A 172 -9.67 7.56 17.96
CA VAL A 172 -8.56 8.50 17.75
C VAL A 172 -7.49 7.80 16.94
N ALA A 173 -7.10 8.40 15.84
CA ALA A 173 -6.05 7.89 14.96
C ALA A 173 -4.97 8.93 14.74
N SER A 174 -3.72 8.49 14.62
CA SER A 174 -2.61 9.36 14.24
C SER A 174 -2.46 9.37 12.73
N LEU A 175 -2.36 10.57 12.12
CA LEU A 175 -1.97 10.70 10.71
C LEU A 175 -0.44 10.77 10.55
N ASN A 176 0.31 10.64 11.65
CA ASN A 176 1.77 10.69 11.62
C ASN A 176 2.34 9.43 10.98
N LYS A 177 3.47 9.61 10.31
CA LYS A 177 4.19 8.54 9.63
C LYS A 177 5.22 7.86 10.53
N ASN A 178 5.63 8.53 11.60
CA ASN A 178 6.59 8.00 12.55
C ASN A 178 6.05 6.77 13.29
N GLU A 179 6.96 5.90 13.73
CA GLU A 179 6.63 4.73 14.56
C GLU A 179 6.34 5.10 16.03
N LYS A 180 6.17 6.39 16.34
CA LYS A 180 5.89 6.84 17.70
C LYS A 180 4.50 6.34 18.10
N SER A 181 4.43 5.67 19.25
CA SER A 181 3.17 5.32 19.89
C SER A 181 2.66 6.52 20.67
N TYR A 182 1.42 6.92 20.41
CA TYR A 182 0.74 7.97 21.16
C TYR A 182 -0.38 7.37 21.99
N ASN A 183 -0.73 8.04 23.07
CA ASN A 183 -1.93 7.76 23.85
C ASN A 183 -2.78 9.02 23.90
N TYR A 184 -4.04 8.91 24.32
CA TYR A 184 -4.86 10.07 24.65
C TYR A 184 -5.54 9.89 25.99
N ASN A 185 -5.81 11.03 26.61
CA ASN A 185 -6.63 11.15 27.79
C ASN A 185 -7.95 11.80 27.39
N LEU A 186 -9.05 11.25 27.89
CA LEU A 186 -10.39 11.74 27.68
C LEU A 186 -10.96 12.22 29.01
N LYS A 187 -11.36 13.48 29.07
CA LYS A 187 -11.97 14.10 30.25
C LYS A 187 -13.41 14.51 29.93
N LEU A 188 -14.32 14.17 30.83
CA LEU A 188 -15.68 14.73 30.86
C LEU A 188 -15.86 15.59 32.11
N SER A 189 -16.36 16.80 31.94
CA SER A 189 -16.66 17.70 33.05
C SER A 189 -17.96 18.44 32.81
N ASN A 190 -18.73 18.68 33.86
CA ASN A 190 -19.88 19.57 33.79
C ASN A 190 -19.39 21.02 33.76
N ILE A 191 -19.85 21.81 32.79
CA ILE A 191 -19.48 23.21 32.55
C ILE A 191 -20.08 24.11 33.65
N ASN A 192 -21.22 23.72 34.21
CA ASN A 192 -21.95 24.49 35.23
C ASN A 192 -21.50 24.16 36.66
N ALA A 193 -20.48 23.32 36.82
CA ALA A 193 -19.97 22.91 38.13
C ALA A 193 -19.11 23.99 38.81
N THR A 194 -19.22 24.12 40.13
CA THR A 194 -18.43 25.07 40.94
C THR A 194 -17.26 24.36 41.64
N SER A 195 -16.07 24.45 41.03
CA SER A 195 -14.71 24.14 41.53
C SER A 195 -14.41 22.82 42.26
N ASN A 196 -15.38 21.99 42.65
CA ASN A 196 -15.15 20.73 43.39
C ASN A 196 -15.94 19.50 42.85
N ASP A 197 -16.56 19.59 41.67
CA ASP A 197 -17.37 18.47 41.15
C ASP A 197 -16.58 17.43 40.34
N HIS A 198 -17.08 16.20 40.45
CA HIS A 198 -16.61 15.00 39.79
C HIS A 198 -16.41 15.21 38.28
N CYS A 199 -15.19 14.99 37.80
CA CYS A 199 -14.90 14.80 36.38
C CYS A 199 -14.64 13.33 36.12
N LEU A 200 -15.02 12.84 34.94
CA LEU A 200 -14.67 11.48 34.52
C LEU A 200 -13.40 11.58 33.69
N LEU A 201 -12.35 10.93 34.17
CA LEU A 201 -11.07 10.87 33.48
C LEU A 201 -10.83 9.44 33.00
N PHE A 202 -10.51 9.31 31.72
CA PHE A 202 -10.12 8.06 31.09
C PHE A 202 -8.74 8.27 30.49
N GLU A 203 -7.73 7.64 31.09
CA GLU A 203 -6.34 7.91 30.75
C GLU A 203 -5.74 6.81 29.88
N ASN A 204 -4.70 7.20 29.15
CA ASN A 204 -3.75 6.32 28.49
C ASN A 204 -4.40 5.38 27.45
N HIS A 205 -5.39 5.87 26.72
CA HIS A 205 -6.01 5.14 25.61
C HIS A 205 -5.07 5.14 24.41
N GLN A 206 -4.73 3.94 23.91
CA GLN A 206 -3.80 3.79 22.79
C GLN A 206 -4.35 4.40 21.50
N ILE A 207 -3.53 5.22 20.84
CA ILE A 207 -3.80 5.73 19.49
C ILE A 207 -3.22 4.77 18.47
N THR A 208 -3.98 4.53 17.41
CA THR A 208 -3.55 3.70 16.28
C THR A 208 -3.18 4.58 15.08
N LYS A 209 -2.25 4.11 14.22
CA LYS A 209 -1.96 4.77 12.96
C LYS A 209 -3.18 4.71 12.04
N TYR A 210 -3.51 5.84 11.40
CA TYR A 210 -4.56 5.88 10.39
C TYR A 210 -4.06 5.24 9.10
N GLU A 211 -4.87 4.36 8.52
CA GLU A 211 -4.60 3.73 7.24
C GLU A 211 -5.94 3.66 6.51
N GLU A 212 -6.05 4.33 5.37
CA GLU A 212 -7.31 4.48 4.63
C GLU A 212 -8.01 3.12 4.40
N LYS A 213 -7.27 2.08 4.03
CA LYS A 213 -7.81 0.71 3.83
C LYS A 213 -8.47 0.10 5.08
N PHE A 214 -8.10 0.55 6.28
CA PHE A 214 -8.61 0.05 7.57
C PHE A 214 -9.56 1.00 8.24
N HIS A 215 -9.43 2.30 7.98
CA HIS A 215 -10.11 3.35 8.72
C HIS A 215 -10.94 4.25 7.80
N CYS A 216 -11.10 3.88 6.53
CA CYS A 216 -11.94 4.61 5.57
C CYS A 216 -13.32 4.90 6.16
N PHE A 217 -13.66 6.18 6.22
CA PHE A 217 -14.93 6.63 6.77
C PHE A 217 -16.14 5.97 6.11
N HIS A 218 -16.12 5.79 4.79
CA HIS A 218 -17.21 5.14 4.08
C HIS A 218 -17.32 3.65 4.43
N CYS A 219 -16.22 2.99 4.77
CA CYS A 219 -16.24 1.60 5.24
C CYS A 219 -16.85 1.51 6.64
N ILE A 220 -16.45 2.40 7.55
CA ILE A 220 -17.03 2.51 8.91
C ILE A 220 -18.54 2.73 8.84
N ASN A 221 -18.99 3.50 7.84
CA ASN A 221 -20.40 3.83 7.63
C ASN A 221 -21.17 2.90 6.70
N LYS A 222 -20.55 1.80 6.24
CA LYS A 222 -21.17 0.83 5.31
C LYS A 222 -21.63 1.42 3.97
N THR A 223 -21.06 2.55 3.54
CA THR A 223 -21.39 3.21 2.26
C THR A 223 -20.31 3.04 1.19
N CYS A 224 -19.12 2.54 1.56
CA CYS A 224 -17.98 2.38 0.64
C CYS A 224 -18.29 1.36 -0.46
N SER A 225 -17.87 1.69 -1.69
CA SER A 225 -18.01 0.84 -2.88
C SER A 225 -16.65 0.44 -3.49
N LEU A 226 -15.53 0.76 -2.84
CA LEU A 226 -14.19 0.51 -3.37
C LEU A 226 -13.83 -0.97 -3.25
N VAL A 227 -13.48 -1.62 -4.36
CA VAL A 227 -13.15 -3.05 -4.41
C VAL A 227 -11.80 -3.39 -3.75
N HIS A 228 -10.92 -2.42 -3.51
CA HIS A 228 -9.67 -2.64 -2.81
C HIS A 228 -9.79 -2.42 -1.29
N HIS A 229 -10.98 -2.05 -0.79
CA HIS A 229 -11.27 -1.93 0.64
C HIS A 229 -11.97 -3.19 1.12
N ARG A 230 -11.38 -3.89 2.11
CA ARG A 230 -11.92 -5.14 2.66
C ARG A 230 -13.34 -4.97 3.23
N HIS A 231 -13.59 -3.84 3.87
CA HIS A 231 -14.86 -3.52 4.54
C HIS A 231 -15.82 -2.71 3.66
N SER A 232 -15.60 -2.74 2.34
CA SER A 232 -16.53 -2.19 1.36
C SER A 232 -17.80 -3.02 1.29
N LYS A 233 -18.94 -2.38 1.01
CA LYS A 233 -20.23 -3.05 0.88
C LYS A 233 -20.25 -4.13 -0.21
N VAL A 234 -19.30 -4.07 -1.15
CA VAL A 234 -19.07 -5.07 -2.20
C VAL A 234 -18.85 -6.47 -1.62
N TYR A 235 -18.26 -6.58 -0.43
CA TYR A 235 -17.94 -7.86 0.22
C TYR A 235 -18.94 -8.26 1.32
N GLY A 236 -20.05 -7.53 1.45
CA GLY A 236 -21.02 -7.71 2.52
C GLY A 236 -20.58 -7.11 3.86
N ASP A 237 -21.28 -7.48 4.93
CA ASP A 237 -21.03 -6.96 6.28
C ASP A 237 -19.83 -7.67 6.94
N ILE A 238 -18.61 -7.21 6.63
CA ILE A 238 -17.38 -7.66 7.28
C ILE A 238 -17.04 -6.72 8.45
N PRO A 239 -17.08 -7.18 9.72
CA PRO A 239 -16.80 -6.34 10.87
C PRO A 239 -15.40 -5.72 10.82
N MET A 240 -15.32 -4.43 11.13
CA MET A 240 -14.04 -3.72 11.31
C MET A 240 -13.54 -3.93 12.73
N ASN A 241 -12.26 -4.27 12.89
CA ASN A 241 -11.63 -4.41 14.20
C ASN A 241 -11.08 -3.07 14.71
N ILE A 242 -11.95 -2.04 14.75
CA ILE A 242 -11.60 -0.74 15.34
C ILE A 242 -11.88 -0.81 16.83
N LYS A 243 -10.88 -0.49 17.65
CA LYS A 243 -11.01 -0.40 19.11
C LYS A 243 -11.65 0.93 19.50
N TRP A 244 -12.97 1.01 19.43
CA TRP A 244 -13.73 2.19 19.85
C TRP A 244 -13.71 2.35 21.37
N LYS A 245 -13.53 3.60 21.83
CA LYS A 245 -13.88 3.99 23.19
C LYS A 245 -15.40 4.20 23.24
N THR A 246 -16.07 3.31 23.96
CA THR A 246 -17.53 3.31 24.11
C THR A 246 -17.93 4.01 25.39
N MET A 247 -18.90 4.92 25.31
CA MET A 247 -19.45 5.62 26.46
C MET A 247 -20.99 5.60 26.43
N ARG A 248 -21.61 5.23 27.54
CA ARG A 248 -23.08 5.25 27.67
C ARG A 248 -23.54 6.62 28.13
N LEU A 249 -24.38 7.26 27.33
CA LEU A 249 -24.88 8.61 27.61
C LEU A 249 -25.69 8.67 28.91
N ALA A 250 -26.42 7.60 29.24
CA ALA A 250 -27.18 7.52 30.49
C ALA A 250 -26.29 7.43 31.75
N GLU A 251 -25.13 6.77 31.67
CA GLU A 251 -24.16 6.71 32.78
C GLU A 251 -23.48 8.07 32.97
N ILE A 252 -23.11 8.74 31.87
CA ILE A 252 -22.60 10.11 31.93
C ILE A 252 -23.64 11.03 32.58
N GLY A 253 -24.91 10.94 32.15
CA GLY A 253 -25.97 11.77 32.70
C GLY A 253 -26.22 11.54 34.19
N ARG A 254 -26.07 10.28 34.66
CA ARG A 254 -26.17 9.95 36.09
C ARG A 254 -25.04 10.54 36.92
N LEU A 255 -23.82 10.57 36.38
CA LEU A 255 -22.61 10.97 37.11
C LEU A 255 -22.34 12.48 37.04
N LEU A 256 -22.65 13.11 35.91
CA LEU A 256 -22.30 14.51 35.62
C LEU A 256 -23.52 15.42 35.47
N GLY A 257 -24.74 14.90 35.58
CA GLY A 257 -25.98 15.67 35.43
C GLY A 257 -26.40 15.82 33.97
N ASP A 258 -27.04 16.94 33.62
CA ASP A 258 -27.56 17.16 32.27
C ASP A 258 -26.44 17.11 31.22
N ILE A 259 -26.54 16.17 30.29
CA ILE A 259 -25.55 15.96 29.22
C ILE A 259 -25.36 17.19 28.32
N ARG A 260 -26.33 18.12 28.29
CA ARG A 260 -26.20 19.39 27.56
C ARG A 260 -25.14 20.31 28.18
N GLY A 261 -24.92 20.19 29.48
CA GLY A 261 -23.87 20.92 30.20
C GLY A 261 -22.55 20.15 30.32
N VAL A 262 -22.40 19.00 29.65
CA VAL A 262 -21.16 18.20 29.73
C VAL A 262 -20.21 18.58 28.60
N LYS A 263 -18.99 18.97 28.96
CA LYS A 263 -17.87 19.19 28.06
C LYS A 263 -17.02 17.92 27.97
N LEU A 264 -16.62 17.58 26.74
CA LEU A 264 -15.70 16.50 26.43
C LEU A 264 -14.39 17.11 25.96
N SER A 265 -13.29 16.71 26.60
CA SER A 265 -11.94 17.12 26.22
C SER A 265 -11.06 15.91 25.91
N ILE A 266 -10.28 15.99 24.82
CA ILE A 266 -9.27 14.99 24.44
C ILE A 266 -7.91 15.69 24.39
N GLU A 267 -6.94 15.12 25.09
CA GLU A 267 -5.56 15.56 25.11
C GLU A 267 -4.66 14.38 24.71
N ILE A 268 -3.66 14.64 23.87
CA ILE A 268 -2.73 13.62 23.40
C ILE A 268 -1.55 13.53 24.38
N SER A 269 -1.24 12.34 24.85
CA SER A 269 -0.12 12.04 25.74
C SER A 269 0.93 11.15 25.07
N GLY A 270 2.15 11.11 25.63
CA GLY A 270 3.30 10.42 25.02
C GLY A 270 4.05 11.28 23.99
N MET A 271 3.85 12.59 24.02
CA MET A 271 4.62 13.56 23.23
C MET A 271 5.94 13.87 23.95
N ASN A 272 7.07 13.46 23.37
CA ASN A 272 8.38 13.85 23.91
C ASN A 272 8.69 15.31 23.58
N SER A 273 9.06 16.09 24.60
CA SER A 273 9.42 17.51 24.56
C SER A 273 10.74 17.86 23.83
N LYS A 274 11.18 17.05 22.88
CA LYS A 274 12.30 17.40 21.99
C LYS A 274 11.79 17.53 20.57
N LEU A 275 11.78 18.77 20.09
CA LEU A 275 11.75 19.09 18.67
C LEU A 275 12.91 18.36 17.99
N ASP A 276 12.62 17.26 17.31
CA ASP A 276 13.51 16.73 16.29
C ASP A 276 13.30 17.57 15.01
N ILE A 277 13.88 18.78 14.99
CA ILE A 277 14.13 19.48 13.74
C ILE A 277 15.25 18.70 13.03
N ILE A 278 14.88 17.73 12.21
CA ILE A 278 15.78 17.18 11.22
C ILE A 278 15.71 18.09 10.00
N THR A 279 16.54 19.14 10.01
CA THR A 279 17.02 19.76 8.77
C THR A 279 18.06 18.82 8.20
N GLN A 280 17.68 18.02 7.20
CA GLN A 280 18.65 17.36 6.33
C GLN A 280 18.31 17.69 4.89
N SER A 281 19.23 18.44 4.30
CA SER A 281 19.39 18.64 2.86
C SER A 281 19.40 17.30 2.11
N PRO A 282 18.93 17.27 0.86
CA PRO A 282 18.99 16.07 0.04
C PRO A 282 20.46 15.77 -0.30
N ASN A 283 21.01 14.71 0.28
CA ASN A 283 22.20 14.07 -0.28
C ASN A 283 21.74 13.24 -1.47
N ASP A 284 22.19 13.66 -2.65
CA ASP A 284 22.19 12.87 -3.88
C ASP A 284 22.90 11.54 -3.62
N VAL A 285 22.11 10.49 -3.36
CA VAL A 285 22.59 9.12 -3.51
C VAL A 285 22.50 8.82 -4.99
N SER A 286 23.60 9.10 -5.68
CA SER A 286 23.93 8.57 -7.01
C SER A 286 23.49 7.10 -7.10
N SER A 287 22.44 6.89 -7.88
CA SER A 287 21.99 5.60 -8.39
C SER A 287 23.17 4.79 -8.93
N LYS A 288 23.56 3.73 -8.21
CA LYS A 288 24.31 2.64 -8.84
C LYS A 288 23.32 1.81 -9.63
N CYS A 289 23.20 2.12 -10.91
CA CYS A 289 22.73 1.18 -11.92
C CYS A 289 23.57 -0.10 -11.81
N THR A 290 22.92 -1.20 -11.44
CA THR A 290 23.50 -2.54 -11.48
C THR A 290 23.77 -2.92 -12.94
N ASN A 291 24.94 -3.52 -13.21
CA ASN A 291 25.43 -3.86 -14.55
C ASN A 291 24.34 -4.54 -15.41
N SER A 292 24.22 -4.12 -16.68
CA SER A 292 23.33 -4.72 -17.70
C SER A 292 23.47 -6.25 -17.82
N ASP A 293 24.65 -6.77 -17.49
CA ASP A 293 24.96 -8.20 -17.51
C ASP A 293 24.19 -8.99 -16.43
N THR A 294 23.94 -8.39 -15.26
CA THR A 294 23.29 -9.09 -14.13
C THR A 294 21.79 -9.28 -14.35
N LEU A 295 21.13 -8.31 -14.99
CA LEU A 295 19.71 -8.38 -15.36
C LEU A 295 19.48 -9.41 -16.48
N SER A 296 20.36 -9.43 -17.48
CA SER A 296 20.29 -10.40 -18.59
C SER A 296 20.46 -11.83 -18.09
N ASP A 297 21.39 -12.07 -17.16
CA ASP A 297 21.63 -13.40 -16.57
C ASP A 297 20.43 -13.90 -15.75
N ILE A 298 19.76 -13.02 -14.98
CA ILE A 298 18.57 -13.40 -14.19
C ILE A 298 17.36 -13.64 -15.10
N LEU A 299 17.09 -12.74 -16.05
CA LEU A 299 16.00 -12.94 -17.02
C LEU A 299 16.20 -14.22 -17.83
N ARG A 300 17.44 -14.53 -18.24
CA ARG A 300 17.79 -15.79 -18.87
C ARG A 300 17.40 -16.98 -18.00
N SER A 301 17.74 -16.96 -16.71
CA SER A 301 17.42 -18.06 -15.77
C SER A 301 15.92 -18.32 -15.59
N HIS A 302 15.09 -17.27 -15.69
CA HIS A 302 13.63 -17.40 -15.59
C HIS A 302 12.96 -17.78 -16.92
N LEU A 303 13.66 -17.59 -18.03
CA LEU A 303 13.19 -17.91 -19.38
C LEU A 303 13.67 -19.27 -19.86
N GLN A 304 14.65 -19.88 -19.19
CA GLN A 304 15.08 -21.25 -19.41
C GLN A 304 14.19 -22.23 -18.64
N CYS A 305 13.82 -23.32 -19.30
CA CYS A 305 13.08 -24.39 -18.66
C CYS A 305 14.01 -25.11 -17.67
N PRO A 306 13.63 -25.26 -16.39
CA PRO A 306 14.51 -25.89 -15.42
C PRO A 306 14.67 -27.42 -15.60
N ILE A 307 13.98 -28.00 -16.60
CA ILE A 307 14.00 -29.44 -16.92
C ILE A 307 14.94 -29.72 -18.08
N CYS A 308 14.79 -29.02 -19.21
CA CYS A 308 15.64 -29.22 -20.39
C CYS A 308 16.74 -28.16 -20.54
N MET A 309 16.74 -27.11 -19.73
CA MET A 309 17.65 -25.95 -19.78
C MET A 309 17.59 -25.13 -21.08
N GLU A 310 16.67 -25.46 -21.98
CA GLU A 310 16.38 -24.68 -23.19
C GLU A 310 15.49 -23.48 -22.87
N TYR A 311 15.59 -22.42 -23.67
CA TYR A 311 14.65 -21.31 -23.59
C TYR A 311 13.22 -21.79 -23.84
N MET A 312 12.30 -21.34 -22.99
CA MET A 312 10.88 -21.64 -23.10
C MET A 312 10.25 -20.80 -24.22
N LEU A 313 10.42 -21.25 -25.47
CA LEU A 313 9.83 -20.65 -26.66
C LEU A 313 8.41 -21.20 -26.87
N GLY A 314 7.40 -20.34 -27.03
CA GLY A 314 6.02 -20.78 -27.26
C GLY A 314 5.21 -20.98 -25.98
N SER A 315 4.55 -22.13 -25.79
CA SER A 315 3.63 -22.31 -24.65
C SER A 315 4.37 -22.62 -23.34
N ILE A 316 4.17 -21.78 -22.33
CA ILE A 316 4.72 -21.92 -20.98
C ILE A 316 3.61 -22.31 -20.00
N TYR A 317 3.86 -23.30 -19.14
CA TYR A 317 2.90 -23.84 -18.18
C TYR A 317 3.39 -23.67 -16.74
N ASN A 318 2.46 -23.37 -15.83
CA ASN A 318 2.75 -23.21 -14.40
C ASN A 318 2.04 -24.28 -13.58
N CYS A 319 2.71 -24.76 -12.52
CA CYS A 319 2.03 -25.52 -11.47
C CYS A 319 1.25 -24.61 -10.51
N LYS A 320 0.41 -25.21 -9.66
CA LYS A 320 -0.40 -24.48 -8.67
C LYS A 320 0.40 -23.58 -7.71
N THR A 321 1.69 -23.84 -7.53
CA THR A 321 2.58 -23.02 -6.68
C THR A 321 3.35 -21.96 -7.47
N GLY A 322 3.35 -22.01 -8.80
CA GLY A 322 3.96 -20.99 -9.67
C GLY A 322 5.23 -21.39 -10.42
N HIS A 323 5.76 -22.62 -10.25
CA HIS A 323 6.93 -23.09 -11.04
C HIS A 323 6.57 -23.27 -12.51
N SER A 324 7.42 -22.78 -13.42
CA SER A 324 7.17 -22.76 -14.87
C SER A 324 8.02 -23.77 -15.64
N VAL A 325 7.44 -24.37 -16.68
CA VAL A 325 8.11 -25.31 -17.61
C VAL A 325 7.64 -25.09 -19.05
N CYS A 326 8.46 -25.50 -20.04
CA CYS A 326 8.06 -25.47 -21.45
C CYS A 326 7.03 -26.56 -21.79
N GLN A 327 6.40 -26.44 -22.96
CA GLN A 327 5.41 -27.38 -23.46
C GLN A 327 5.95 -28.81 -23.57
N GLU A 328 7.16 -28.98 -24.08
CA GLU A 328 7.80 -30.29 -24.31
C GLU A 328 8.03 -31.02 -22.99
N CYS A 329 8.41 -30.28 -21.94
CA CYS A 329 8.60 -30.83 -20.61
C CYS A 329 7.27 -31.07 -19.89
N LYS A 330 6.27 -30.20 -20.09
CA LYS A 330 4.92 -30.39 -19.53
C LYS A 330 4.26 -31.68 -20.02
N ILE A 331 4.43 -32.04 -21.30
CA ILE A 331 3.87 -33.29 -21.86
C ILE A 331 4.47 -34.53 -21.18
N LYS A 332 5.72 -34.44 -20.71
CA LYS A 332 6.46 -35.53 -20.06
C LYS A 332 6.24 -35.61 -18.54
N LEU A 333 5.59 -34.62 -17.94
CA LEU A 333 5.44 -34.49 -16.49
C LEU A 333 3.97 -34.43 -16.09
N GLU A 334 3.52 -35.38 -15.27
CA GLU A 334 2.17 -35.33 -14.67
C GLU A 334 2.06 -34.28 -13.55
N LYS A 335 3.16 -34.06 -12.80
CA LYS A 335 3.23 -33.15 -11.66
C LYS A 335 4.54 -32.36 -11.67
N CYS A 336 4.56 -31.24 -10.96
CA CYS A 336 5.74 -30.40 -10.83
C CYS A 336 6.87 -31.14 -10.10
N SER A 337 8.05 -31.23 -10.72
CA SER A 337 9.24 -31.88 -10.13
C SER A 337 9.74 -31.20 -8.84
N PHE A 338 9.49 -29.90 -8.66
CA PHE A 338 9.98 -29.12 -7.51
C PHE A 338 9.08 -29.18 -6.29
N CYS A 339 7.75 -29.13 -6.50
CA CYS A 339 6.78 -29.00 -5.41
C CYS A 339 5.70 -30.08 -5.38
N GLN A 340 5.69 -31.01 -6.35
CA GLN A 340 4.75 -32.12 -6.46
C GLN A 340 3.27 -31.73 -6.66
N GLU A 341 2.96 -30.44 -6.77
CA GLU A 341 1.63 -29.96 -7.15
C GLU A 341 1.35 -30.18 -8.66
N PRO A 342 0.10 -30.42 -9.05
CA PRO A 342 -0.29 -30.57 -10.45
C PRO A 342 -0.11 -29.27 -11.23
N PHE A 343 0.04 -29.41 -12.54
CA PHE A 343 0.03 -28.28 -13.47
C PHE A 343 -1.37 -27.69 -13.62
N ASN A 344 -1.44 -26.38 -13.84
CA ASN A 344 -2.68 -25.74 -14.25
C ASN A 344 -2.97 -26.12 -15.72
N ASP A 345 -4.25 -26.20 -16.09
CA ASP A 345 -4.65 -26.42 -17.49
C ASP A 345 -4.36 -25.19 -18.37
N SER A 346 -4.27 -24.02 -17.75
CA SER A 346 -3.93 -22.75 -18.37
C SER A 346 -2.44 -22.52 -18.57
N ARG A 347 -2.15 -21.72 -19.60
CA ARG A 347 -0.82 -21.27 -19.99
C ARG A 347 -0.49 -19.92 -19.33
N ASN A 348 0.79 -19.72 -19.03
CA ASN A 348 1.31 -18.46 -18.52
C ASN A 348 1.62 -17.49 -19.66
N PHE A 349 0.57 -16.81 -20.16
CA PHE A 349 0.71 -15.85 -21.26
C PHE A 349 1.61 -14.66 -20.90
N ALA A 350 1.67 -14.26 -19.63
CA ALA A 350 2.55 -13.18 -19.18
C ALA A 350 4.03 -13.51 -19.45
N LEU A 351 4.48 -14.71 -19.06
CA LEU A 351 5.85 -15.13 -19.30
C LEU A 351 6.13 -15.38 -20.79
N GLN A 352 5.14 -15.82 -21.56
CA GLN A 352 5.26 -15.96 -23.02
C GLN A 352 5.46 -14.62 -23.72
N ASN A 353 4.61 -13.65 -23.38
CA ASN A 353 4.70 -12.29 -23.93
C ASN A 353 6.03 -11.66 -23.55
N LEU A 354 6.50 -11.85 -22.31
CA LEU A 354 7.81 -11.39 -21.88
C LEU A 354 8.93 -12.06 -22.69
N ALA A 355 8.90 -13.38 -22.86
CA ALA A 355 9.91 -14.12 -23.63
C ALA A 355 10.01 -13.63 -25.08
N GLY A 356 8.89 -13.25 -25.72
CA GLY A 356 8.85 -12.75 -27.09
C GLY A 356 9.34 -11.29 -27.26
N GLU A 357 9.38 -10.54 -26.16
CA GLU A 357 9.58 -9.08 -26.19
C GLU A 357 10.89 -8.61 -25.54
N VAL A 358 11.48 -9.42 -24.67
CA VAL A 358 12.72 -9.09 -23.97
C VAL A 358 13.94 -9.28 -24.88
N LEU A 359 14.89 -8.35 -24.79
CA LEU A 359 16.20 -8.48 -25.41
C LEU A 359 17.19 -8.93 -24.34
N LEU A 360 17.89 -10.02 -24.60
CA LEU A 360 18.93 -10.57 -23.72
C LEU A 360 20.28 -10.46 -24.42
N ALA A 361 21.32 -10.14 -23.64
CA ALA A 361 22.70 -10.30 -24.08
C ALA A 361 23.01 -11.80 -24.28
N CYS A 362 24.04 -12.11 -25.05
CA CYS A 362 24.53 -13.48 -25.25
C CYS A 362 25.11 -14.09 -23.97
N THR A 363 24.94 -15.39 -23.76
CA THR A 363 25.54 -16.12 -22.62
C THR A 363 27.06 -16.00 -22.61
N TYR A 364 27.68 -15.83 -23.78
CA TYR A 364 29.11 -15.68 -23.96
C TYR A 364 29.58 -14.21 -23.90
N THR A 365 28.80 -13.28 -23.33
CA THR A 365 29.24 -11.87 -23.18
C THR A 365 30.53 -11.74 -22.39
N ARG A 366 30.72 -12.54 -21.33
CA ARG A 366 31.99 -12.58 -20.58
C ARG A 366 33.17 -13.10 -21.40
N ASN A 367 32.89 -13.86 -22.47
CA ASN A 367 33.90 -14.38 -23.38
C ASN A 367 34.16 -13.42 -24.55
N GLY A 368 33.52 -12.24 -24.57
CA GLY A 368 33.69 -11.21 -25.60
C GLY A 368 32.54 -11.10 -26.61
N CYS A 369 31.43 -11.82 -26.41
CA CYS A 369 30.28 -11.69 -27.31
C CYS A 369 29.41 -10.46 -26.99
N GLU A 370 29.39 -9.49 -27.89
CA GLU A 370 28.57 -8.26 -27.74
C GLU A 370 27.14 -8.40 -28.31
N SER A 371 26.74 -9.61 -28.70
CA SER A 371 25.42 -9.84 -29.31
C SER A 371 24.31 -9.70 -28.27
N THR A 372 23.26 -8.95 -28.62
CA THR A 372 22.02 -8.80 -27.83
C THR A 372 20.83 -8.97 -28.76
N GLY A 373 19.84 -9.77 -28.38
CA GLY A 373 18.69 -10.04 -29.24
C GLY A 373 17.51 -10.66 -28.52
N LYS A 374 16.40 -10.86 -29.25
CA LYS A 374 15.23 -11.57 -28.74
C LYS A 374 15.58 -13.03 -28.43
N VAL A 375 14.87 -13.63 -27.47
CA VAL A 375 15.13 -14.99 -26.99
C VAL A 375 15.17 -16.02 -28.13
N GLU A 376 14.24 -15.92 -29.10
CA GLU A 376 14.18 -16.82 -30.26
C GLU A 376 15.45 -16.74 -31.13
N TRP A 377 15.88 -15.53 -31.48
CA TRP A 377 17.12 -15.33 -32.23
C TRP A 377 18.34 -15.75 -31.41
N LEU A 378 18.33 -15.43 -30.11
CA LEU A 378 19.45 -15.71 -29.22
C LEU A 378 19.67 -17.22 -29.04
N SER A 379 18.59 -18.00 -28.98
CA SER A 379 18.64 -19.46 -28.91
C SER A 379 19.36 -20.08 -30.10
N GLU A 380 19.24 -19.51 -31.30
CA GLU A 380 19.98 -19.97 -32.48
C GLU A 380 21.40 -19.41 -32.51
N HIS A 381 21.56 -18.12 -32.16
CA HIS A 381 22.87 -17.47 -32.07
C HIS A 381 23.82 -18.20 -31.10
N GLU A 382 23.36 -18.60 -29.92
CA GLU A 382 24.20 -19.21 -28.89
C GLU A 382 24.75 -20.58 -29.32
N LYS A 383 24.01 -21.33 -30.15
CA LYS A 383 24.47 -22.61 -30.74
C LYS A 383 25.66 -22.41 -31.68
N GLU A 384 25.67 -21.31 -32.42
CA GLU A 384 26.69 -20.99 -33.44
C GLU A 384 27.67 -19.88 -33.00
N CYS A 385 27.60 -19.45 -31.73
CA CYS A 385 28.35 -18.30 -31.26
C CYS A 385 29.85 -18.57 -31.35
N LYS A 386 30.59 -17.65 -31.99
CA LYS A 386 32.05 -17.79 -32.16
C LYS A 386 32.82 -17.82 -30.84
N PHE A 387 32.21 -17.31 -29.77
CA PHE A 387 32.74 -17.29 -28.41
C PHE A 387 32.28 -18.51 -27.56
N ASN A 388 31.47 -19.40 -28.14
CA ASN A 388 31.10 -20.72 -27.61
C ASN A 388 32.20 -21.77 -27.89
N LYS A 389 33.45 -21.45 -27.55
CA LYS A 389 34.52 -22.44 -27.60
C LYS A 389 34.77 -22.93 -26.19
N THR A 390 34.47 -24.22 -25.97
CA THR A 390 34.82 -25.03 -24.79
C THR A 390 36.22 -24.80 -24.28
#